data_AF-A0A7W9IH38-F1
#
_entry.id   AF-A0A7W9IH38-F1
#
_cell.length_a   1.000
_cell.length_b   1.000
_cell.length_c   1.000
_cell.angle_alpha   90.00
_cell.angle_beta   90.00
_cell.angle_gamma   90.00
#
_symmetry.space_group_name_H-M   'P 1'
#
loop_
_entity.id
_entity.type
_entity.pdbx_description
1 polymer ?
#
loop_
_entity_poly.entity_id
_entity_poly.type
_entity_poly.pdbx_seq_one_letter_code
_entity_poly.pdbx_strand_id
1 'polypeptide(L)'
;MAEDLMLFGVPDAPEPKPPKESPTVRRTRRQAAMLAAGLHPLSTVLGTVSGSKLRLHTEAAPYGDHRAPGRRCGNCRFRKLVHGGAQSYPKCAFGDGARVSHGAATDCRAWWPACSDHEWKIDG
;
A
#
# COMPACT_ATOMS: atom_id res chain seq x y z
N MET A 1 -6.73 -68.12 -2.02
CA MET A 1 -5.63 -67.79 -2.94
C MET A 1 -5.92 -66.43 -3.54
N ALA A 2 -4.91 -65.56 -3.55
CA ALA A 2 -4.93 -64.13 -3.88
C ALA A 2 -5.38 -63.21 -2.73
N GLU A 3 -4.65 -63.27 -1.61
CA GLU A 3 -4.40 -62.07 -0.81
C GLU A 3 -3.32 -61.28 -1.56
N ASP A 4 -3.79 -60.42 -2.45
CA ASP A 4 -2.93 -59.61 -3.30
C ASP A 4 -2.36 -58.44 -2.48
N LEU A 5 -1.06 -58.24 -2.66
CA LEU A 5 -0.22 -57.32 -1.91
C LEU A 5 -0.76 -55.88 -1.95
N MET A 6 -1.21 -55.36 -0.81
CA MET A 6 -1.26 -53.91 -0.56
C MET A 6 -0.29 -53.49 0.55
N LEU A 7 0.92 -54.09 0.58
CA LEU A 7 1.91 -53.87 1.64
C LEU A 7 2.69 -52.54 1.51
N PHE A 8 2.51 -51.78 0.43
CA PHE A 8 3.24 -50.52 0.20
C PHE A 8 2.37 -49.36 -0.28
N GLY A 9 1.14 -49.24 0.25
CA GLY A 9 0.36 -48.00 0.12
C GLY A 9 1.01 -46.88 0.93
N VAL A 10 2.08 -46.26 0.41
CA VAL A 10 2.62 -45.03 0.99
C VAL A 10 1.52 -43.98 0.84
N PRO A 11 0.93 -43.48 1.94
CA PRO A 11 -0.06 -42.41 1.83
C PRO A 11 0.60 -41.23 1.12
N ASP A 12 -0.10 -40.65 0.14
CA ASP A 12 0.39 -39.51 -0.62
C ASP A 12 0.93 -38.45 0.34
N ALA A 13 2.19 -38.08 0.15
CA ALA A 13 2.82 -37.07 0.98
C ALA A 13 2.00 -35.79 0.85
N PRO A 14 1.57 -35.15 1.96
CA PRO A 14 0.76 -33.96 1.88
C PRO A 14 1.50 -32.90 1.07
N GLU A 15 0.82 -32.33 0.07
CA GLU A 15 1.41 -31.28 -0.76
C GLU A 15 2.05 -30.20 0.13
N PRO A 16 3.29 -29.78 -0.17
CA PRO A 16 3.97 -28.78 0.63
C PRO A 16 3.14 -27.50 0.62
N LYS A 17 2.75 -27.03 1.81
CA LYS A 17 2.02 -25.78 1.94
C LYS A 17 2.82 -24.65 1.29
N PRO A 18 2.19 -23.78 0.51
CA PRO A 18 2.89 -22.65 -0.08
C PRO A 18 3.53 -21.80 1.04
N PRO A 19 4.74 -21.26 0.80
CA PRO A 19 5.44 -20.46 1.79
C PRO A 19 4.61 -19.25 2.21
N LYS A 20 4.54 -19.00 3.52
CA LYS A 20 3.83 -17.85 4.07
C LYS A 20 4.51 -16.56 3.62
N GLU A 21 3.76 -15.68 2.95
CA GLU A 21 4.27 -14.36 2.58
C GLU A 21 4.70 -13.54 3.79
N SER A 22 5.82 -12.83 3.66
CA SER A 22 6.24 -11.87 4.68
C SER A 22 5.23 -10.71 4.81
N PRO A 23 5.13 -10.08 5.99
CA PRO A 23 4.26 -8.91 6.19
C PRO A 23 4.49 -7.79 5.17
N THR A 24 5.74 -7.60 4.73
CA THR A 24 6.12 -6.59 3.73
C THR A 24 5.58 -6.94 2.34
N VAL A 25 5.78 -8.18 1.88
CA VAL A 25 5.25 -8.64 0.58
C VAL A 25 3.74 -8.47 0.52
N ARG A 26 3.05 -8.90 1.58
CA ARG A 26 1.60 -8.76 1.70
C ARG A 26 1.15 -7.30 1.68
N ARG A 27 1.88 -6.39 2.35
CA ARG A 27 1.60 -4.95 2.34
C ARG A 27 1.78 -4.37 0.94
N THR A 28 2.90 -4.65 0.28
CA THR A 28 3.19 -4.17 -1.08
C THR A 28 2.13 -4.64 -2.06
N ARG A 29 1.73 -5.92 -2.00
CA ARG A 29 0.66 -6.47 -2.85
C ARG A 29 -0.68 -5.74 -2.63
N ARG A 30 -1.07 -5.49 -1.38
CA ARG A 30 -2.30 -4.73 -1.09
C ARG A 30 -2.24 -3.30 -1.64
N GLN A 31 -1.09 -2.62 -1.49
CA GLN A 31 -0.91 -1.27 -2.02
C GLN A 31 -1.01 -1.26 -3.55
N ALA A 32 -0.39 -2.23 -4.22
CA ALA A 32 -0.50 -2.38 -5.68
C ALA A 32 -1.95 -2.63 -6.13
N ALA A 33 -2.70 -3.48 -5.41
CA ALA A 33 -4.11 -3.73 -5.70
C ALA A 33 -4.98 -2.46 -5.55
N MET A 34 -4.71 -1.63 -4.54
CA MET A 34 -5.42 -0.34 -4.39
C MET A 34 -5.13 0.59 -5.57
N LEU A 35 -3.86 0.71 -5.96
CA LEU A 35 -3.45 1.55 -7.09
C LEU A 35 -4.12 1.10 -8.39
N ALA A 36 -4.16 -0.21 -8.64
CA ALA A 36 -4.87 -0.80 -9.78
C ALA A 36 -6.39 -0.51 -9.74
N ALA A 37 -6.99 -0.40 -8.55
CA ALA A 37 -8.40 -0.06 -8.36
C ALA A 37 -8.69 1.46 -8.40
N GLY A 38 -7.70 2.30 -8.74
CA GLY A 38 -7.85 3.77 -8.73
C GLY A 38 -8.00 4.34 -7.32
N LEU A 39 -7.46 3.65 -6.31
CA LEU A 39 -7.47 4.05 -4.91
C LEU A 39 -6.07 4.40 -4.43
N HIS A 40 -5.99 5.45 -3.63
CA HIS A 40 -4.76 5.85 -2.97
C HIS A 40 -4.35 4.79 -1.92
N PRO A 41 -3.05 4.46 -1.77
CA PRO A 41 -2.60 3.44 -0.81
C PRO A 41 -3.02 3.66 0.64
N LEU A 42 -3.23 4.93 1.05
CA LEU A 42 -3.76 5.27 2.39
C LEU A 42 -5.17 4.71 2.64
N SER A 43 -5.94 4.41 1.60
CA SER A 43 -7.28 3.81 1.72
C SER A 43 -7.26 2.48 2.47
N THR A 44 -6.12 1.78 2.48
CA THR A 44 -5.96 0.53 3.25
C THR A 44 -6.11 0.72 4.77
N VAL A 45 -5.84 1.92 5.28
CA VAL A 45 -5.94 2.27 6.71
C VAL A 45 -7.08 3.25 6.97
N LEU A 46 -7.29 4.22 6.07
CA LEU A 46 -8.37 5.19 6.24
C LEU A 46 -9.75 4.57 6.04
N GLY A 47 -9.88 3.61 5.11
CA GLY A 47 -11.15 2.92 4.86
C GLY A 47 -11.68 2.17 6.08
N THR A 48 -10.81 1.76 7.01
CA THR A 48 -11.23 1.14 8.27
C THR A 48 -11.62 2.14 9.36
N VAL A 49 -11.12 3.37 9.29
CA VAL A 49 -11.34 4.39 10.34
C VAL A 49 -12.47 5.35 9.97
N SER A 50 -12.50 5.86 8.74
CA SER A 50 -13.47 6.86 8.29
C SER A 50 -14.50 6.34 7.28
N GLY A 51 -14.41 5.05 6.90
CA GLY A 51 -15.24 4.47 5.83
C GLY A 51 -14.96 5.05 4.43
N SER A 52 -14.11 6.07 4.32
CA SER A 52 -13.89 6.82 3.09
C SER A 52 -12.72 6.21 2.30
N LYS A 53 -13.01 5.81 1.05
CA LYS A 53 -12.00 5.37 0.09
C LYS A 53 -11.40 6.60 -0.59
N LEU A 54 -10.10 6.82 -0.41
CA LEU A 54 -9.41 7.93 -1.01
C LEU A 54 -9.11 7.61 -2.48
N ARG A 55 -9.82 8.27 -3.40
CA ARG A 55 -9.63 8.07 -4.85
C ARG A 55 -8.33 8.71 -5.32
N LEU A 56 -7.77 8.19 -6.41
CA LEU A 56 -6.69 8.87 -7.12
C LEU A 56 -7.23 10.13 -7.81
N HIS A 57 -6.38 11.16 -7.91
CA HIS A 57 -6.68 12.35 -8.69
C HIS A 57 -6.76 12.01 -10.18
N THR A 58 -7.59 12.74 -10.93
CA THR A 58 -7.71 12.56 -12.40
C THR A 58 -6.38 12.81 -13.13
N GLU A 59 -5.69 13.88 -12.75
CA GLU A 59 -4.33 14.23 -13.20
C GLU A 59 -3.19 13.54 -12.41
N ALA A 60 -3.48 12.44 -11.69
CA ALA A 60 -2.42 11.72 -10.99
C ALA A 60 -1.49 11.02 -11.99
N ALA A 61 -0.19 11.01 -11.69
CA ALA A 61 0.74 10.26 -12.50
C ALA A 61 0.46 8.74 -12.40
N PRO A 62 0.72 7.96 -13.46
CA PRO A 62 0.52 6.51 -13.44
C PRO A 62 1.40 5.85 -12.36
N TYR A 63 0.86 4.83 -11.68
CA TYR A 63 1.56 4.21 -10.55
C TYR A 63 2.78 3.35 -10.96
N GLY A 64 2.81 2.87 -12.20
CA GLY A 64 3.88 2.03 -12.74
C GLY A 64 5.09 2.80 -13.30
N ASP A 65 4.95 4.11 -13.50
CA ASP A 65 6.05 4.96 -13.98
C ASP A 65 6.30 6.07 -12.96
N HIS A 66 7.46 6.04 -12.31
CA HIS A 66 7.84 7.03 -11.30
C HIS A 66 8.33 8.35 -11.90
N ARG A 67 8.65 8.39 -13.19
CA ARG A 67 9.18 9.55 -13.91
C ARG A 67 8.11 10.28 -14.73
N ALA A 68 7.00 9.62 -15.02
CA ALA A 68 5.87 10.26 -15.69
C ALA A 68 5.47 11.57 -14.99
N PRO A 69 5.17 12.64 -15.76
CA PRO A 69 4.66 13.88 -15.20
C PRO A 69 3.28 13.64 -14.57
N GLY A 70 2.89 14.55 -13.67
CA GLY A 70 1.57 14.54 -13.04
C GLY A 70 1.61 14.76 -11.54
N ARG A 71 0.42 14.75 -10.93
CA ARG A 71 0.26 14.95 -9.49
C ARG A 71 0.72 13.72 -8.72
N ARG A 72 1.54 13.93 -7.69
CA ARG A 72 2.09 12.89 -6.83
C ARG A 72 2.02 13.31 -5.36
N CYS A 73 2.23 12.38 -4.45
CA CYS A 73 2.38 12.76 -3.04
C CYS A 73 3.63 13.64 -2.82
N GLY A 74 4.68 13.47 -3.62
CA GLY A 74 5.95 14.21 -3.48
C GLY A 74 5.81 15.72 -3.65
N ASN A 75 4.99 16.15 -4.60
CA ASN A 75 4.68 17.55 -4.93
C ASN A 75 3.39 18.07 -4.27
N CYS A 76 2.80 17.28 -3.36
CA CYS A 76 1.62 17.66 -2.59
C CYS A 76 1.98 18.47 -1.34
N ARG A 77 1.35 19.63 -1.10
CA ARG A 77 1.62 20.48 0.08
C ARG A 77 1.30 19.81 1.42
N PHE A 78 0.38 18.84 1.40
CA PHE A 78 -0.02 18.08 2.58
C PHE A 78 0.98 16.98 2.96
N ARG A 79 1.97 16.67 2.10
CA ARG A 79 3.04 15.75 2.47
C ARG A 79 4.03 16.45 3.38
N LYS A 80 4.02 16.10 4.67
CA LYS A 80 4.92 16.62 5.69
C LYS A 80 5.83 15.51 6.20
N LEU A 81 7.05 15.85 6.59
CA LEU A 81 7.91 14.94 7.34
C LEU A 81 7.56 15.09 8.81
N VAL A 82 7.14 14.00 9.45
CA VAL A 82 6.89 13.92 10.89
C VAL A 82 8.09 13.24 11.51
N HIS A 83 8.65 13.84 12.55
CA HIS A 83 9.82 13.30 13.24
C HIS A 83 9.40 12.39 14.40
N GLY A 84 10.07 11.25 14.53
CA GLY A 84 9.91 10.31 15.64
C GLY A 84 11.28 9.74 16.03
N GLY A 85 11.81 10.20 17.16
CA GLY A 85 13.18 9.91 17.55
C GLY A 85 14.19 10.40 16.50
N ALA A 86 15.10 9.52 16.07
CA ALA A 86 16.12 9.82 15.05
C ALA A 86 15.63 9.67 13.60
N GLN A 87 14.34 9.33 13.38
CA GLN A 87 13.81 9.05 12.05
C GLN A 87 12.73 10.06 11.65
N SER A 88 12.60 10.28 10.34
CA SER A 88 11.58 11.15 9.74
C SER A 88 10.67 10.32 8.84
N TYR A 89 9.37 10.44 9.04
CA TYR A 89 8.36 9.67 8.33
C TYR A 89 7.48 10.61 7.49
N PRO A 90 7.37 10.41 6.17
CA PRO A 90 6.50 11.25 5.36
C PRO A 90 5.04 10.89 5.60
N LYS A 91 4.23 11.82 6.10
CA LYS A 91 2.81 11.62 6.39
C LYS A 91 1.94 12.62 5.62
N CYS A 92 0.67 12.27 5.44
CA CYS A 92 -0.33 13.18 4.89
C CYS A 92 -0.99 13.95 6.03
N ALA A 93 -0.76 15.26 6.07
CA ALA A 93 -1.32 16.17 7.06
C ALA A 93 -2.66 16.82 6.61
N PHE A 94 -3.33 16.27 5.60
CA PHE A 94 -4.62 16.78 5.13
C PHE A 94 -5.68 16.69 6.24
N GLY A 95 -6.56 17.69 6.31
CA GLY A 95 -7.62 17.78 7.32
C GLY A 95 -7.06 17.86 8.73
N ASP A 96 -6.11 18.77 8.96
CA ASP A 96 -5.45 18.98 10.27
C ASP A 96 -4.85 17.70 10.86
N GLY A 97 -4.28 16.85 9.99
CA GLY A 97 -3.65 15.60 10.41
C GLY A 97 -4.59 14.41 10.54
N ALA A 98 -5.85 14.51 10.10
CA ALA A 98 -6.81 13.40 10.11
C ALA A 98 -6.32 12.11 9.41
N ARG A 99 -5.28 12.19 8.58
CA ARG A 99 -4.68 11.06 7.86
C ARG A 99 -3.31 10.63 8.37
N VAL A 100 -2.82 11.25 9.43
CA VAL A 100 -1.54 10.90 10.05
C VAL A 100 -1.75 9.66 10.91
N SER A 101 -0.96 8.62 10.65
CA SER A 101 -0.88 7.45 11.52
C SER A 101 0.57 7.09 11.80
N HIS A 102 0.84 6.41 12.91
CA HIS A 102 2.19 6.00 13.30
C HIS A 102 2.71 4.76 12.53
N GLY A 103 1.90 4.16 11.64
CA GLY A 103 2.31 2.96 10.91
C GLY A 103 3.02 3.25 9.58
N ALA A 104 4.07 2.47 9.26
CA ALA A 104 4.80 2.57 7.99
C ALA A 104 3.96 2.25 6.74
N ALA A 105 2.79 1.63 6.90
CA ALA A 105 1.84 1.43 5.80
C ALA A 105 1.22 2.74 5.30
N THR A 106 1.28 3.81 6.11
CA THR A 106 0.73 5.14 5.80
C THR A 106 1.79 6.16 5.40
N ASP A 107 3.03 5.73 5.21
CA ASP A 107 4.10 6.62 4.79
C ASP A 107 3.84 7.07 3.35
N CYS A 108 3.58 8.36 3.17
CA CYS A 108 3.27 8.98 1.88
C CYS A 108 4.54 9.09 1.04
N ARG A 109 4.81 8.04 0.26
CA ARG A 109 5.98 7.98 -0.62
C ARG A 109 5.89 9.07 -1.68
N ALA A 110 7.02 9.73 -1.98
CA ALA A 110 7.03 10.86 -2.91
C ALA A 110 6.55 10.49 -4.32
N TRP A 111 6.79 9.24 -4.75
CA TRP A 111 6.43 8.75 -6.07
C TRP A 111 4.98 8.24 -6.19
N TRP A 112 4.23 8.14 -5.08
CA TRP A 112 2.84 7.68 -5.17
C TRP A 112 1.97 8.65 -5.97
N PRO A 113 1.05 8.14 -6.80
CA PRO A 113 0.03 8.96 -7.45
C PRO A 113 -0.74 9.78 -6.42
N ALA A 114 -1.07 11.02 -6.78
CA ALA A 114 -1.84 11.91 -5.91
C ALA A 114 -3.27 11.41 -5.64
N CYS A 115 -3.81 11.74 -4.47
CA CYS A 115 -5.23 11.57 -4.17
C CYS A 115 -6.08 12.74 -4.68
N SER A 116 -7.40 12.57 -4.67
CA SER A 116 -8.37 13.61 -5.02
C SER A 116 -8.15 14.95 -4.32
N ASP A 117 -7.68 14.95 -3.07
CA ASP A 117 -7.46 16.18 -2.29
C ASP A 117 -6.05 16.77 -2.47
N HIS A 118 -5.40 16.47 -3.58
CA HIS A 118 -4.05 16.96 -3.84
C HIS A 118 -4.03 18.45 -4.14
N GLU A 119 -3.12 19.15 -3.46
CA GLU A 119 -2.79 20.54 -3.73
C GLU A 119 -1.28 20.68 -3.95
N TRP A 120 -0.90 21.44 -4.97
CA TRP A 120 0.50 21.70 -5.30
C TRP A 120 1.23 22.39 -4.15
N LYS A 121 2.47 21.98 -3.91
CA LYS A 121 3.41 22.79 -3.14
C LYS A 121 3.64 24.09 -3.90
N ILE A 122 3.36 25.21 -3.25
CA ILE A 122 3.86 26.50 -3.69
C ILE A 122 5.27 26.54 -3.14
N ASP A 123 6.24 26.25 -4.00
CA ASP A 123 7.64 26.50 -3.67
C ASP A 123 7.77 28.04 -3.62
N GLY A 124 7.94 28.57 -2.40
CA GLY A 124 8.12 30.00 -2.14
C GLY A 124 9.54 30.44 -2.40
#